data_AF-A0A0M8PXP1-F1
#
_entry.id   AF-A0A0M8PXP1-F1
#
_cell.length_a   1.000
_cell.length_b   1.000
_cell.length_c   1.000
_cell.angle_alpha   90.00
_cell.angle_beta   90.00
_cell.angle_gamma   90.00
#
_symmetry.space_group_name_H-M   'P 1'
#
loop_
_entity.id
_entity.type
_entity.pdbx_description
1 polymer ?
#
loop_
_entity_poly.entity_id
_entity_poly.type
_entity_poly.pdbx_seq_one_letter_code
_entity_poly.pdbx_strand_id
1 'polypeptide(L)'
;MYEWLKDYRKLEEQITYLEYNLDKTKRELSRWENVNDLGKYKLEAESLGANVEVKIEAIEYELAHKLNDLYDLKNLISTFEGLEYKILYRKHVEGKTLETIASELNYSTNYIKMKHANIMRMMQYAEKVSSK
;
A
#
# COMPACT_ATOMS: atom_id res chain seq x y z
N MET A 1 -17.90 1.78 -8.77
CA MET A 1 -17.39 3.09 -9.25
C MET A 1 -16.26 3.55 -8.33
N TYR A 2 -15.07 3.82 -8.90
CA TYR A 2 -13.77 4.01 -8.19
C TYR A 2 -13.21 2.77 -7.47
N GLU A 3 -13.43 1.58 -8.03
CA GLU A 3 -12.86 0.32 -7.49
C GLU A 3 -11.34 0.34 -7.41
N TRP A 4 -10.69 0.94 -8.41
CA TRP A 4 -9.23 1.13 -8.43
C TRP A 4 -8.68 1.76 -7.14
N LEU A 5 -9.42 2.66 -6.48
CA LEU A 5 -8.96 3.32 -5.26
C LEU A 5 -8.97 2.36 -4.06
N LYS A 6 -9.88 1.39 -4.07
CA LYS A 6 -9.91 0.32 -3.06
C LYS A 6 -8.76 -0.65 -3.30
N ASP A 7 -8.57 -1.05 -4.55
CA ASP A 7 -7.49 -1.95 -4.92
C ASP A 7 -6.13 -1.33 -4.60
N TYR A 8 -5.96 -0.04 -4.89
CA TYR A 8 -4.78 0.75 -4.54
C TYR A 8 -4.49 0.72 -3.03
N ARG A 9 -5.48 1.06 -2.20
CA ARG A 9 -5.32 1.08 -0.73
C ARG A 9 -5.03 -0.31 -0.18
N LYS A 10 -5.75 -1.32 -0.64
CA LYS A 10 -5.52 -2.72 -0.22
C LYS A 10 -4.11 -3.16 -0.56
N LEU A 11 -3.61 -2.79 -1.74
CA LEU A 11 -2.27 -3.11 -2.18
C LEU A 11 -1.19 -2.40 -1.35
N GLU A 12 -1.39 -1.11 -1.04
CA GLU A 12 -0.52 -0.39 -0.10
C GLU A 12 -0.51 -1.02 1.31
N GLU A 13 -1.67 -1.43 1.82
CA GLU A 13 -1.79 -2.11 3.11
C GLU A 13 -1.05 -3.45 3.12
N GLN A 14 -1.19 -4.24 2.05
CA GLN A 14 -0.47 -5.50 1.88
C GLN A 14 1.04 -5.30 1.83
N ILE A 15 1.52 -4.32 1.05
CA ILE A 15 2.95 -3.97 0.97
C ILE A 15 3.47 -3.56 2.35
N THR A 16 2.78 -2.64 3.02
CA THR A 16 3.17 -2.17 4.37
C THR A 16 3.26 -3.33 5.37
N TYR A 17 2.30 -4.26 5.31
CA TYR A 17 2.30 -5.42 6.19
C TYR A 17 3.44 -6.41 5.86
N LEU A 18 3.73 -6.64 4.59
CA LEU A 18 4.86 -7.46 4.14
C LEU A 18 6.21 -6.84 4.56
N GLU A 19 6.37 -5.52 4.41
CA GLU A 19 7.56 -4.79 4.86
C GLU A 19 7.76 -4.92 6.38
N TYR A 20 6.69 -4.75 7.15
CA TYR A 20 6.72 -4.95 8.61
C TYR A 20 7.13 -6.39 8.98
N ASN A 21 6.55 -7.38 8.30
CA ASN A 21 6.89 -8.78 8.54
C ASN A 21 8.34 -9.08 8.16
N LEU A 22 8.81 -8.56 7.02
CA LEU A 22 10.18 -8.72 6.56
C LEU A 22 11.18 -8.18 7.59
N ASP A 23 10.96 -6.96 8.07
CA ASP A 23 11.78 -6.31 9.09
C ASP A 23 11.78 -7.09 10.41
N LYS A 24 10.62 -7.60 10.84
CA LYS A 24 10.52 -8.50 12.00
C LYS A 24 11.31 -9.80 11.79
N THR A 25 11.20 -10.44 10.63
CA THR A 25 11.87 -11.71 10.33
C THR A 25 13.38 -11.52 10.17
N LYS A 26 13.83 -10.40 9.60
CA LYS A 26 15.26 -10.02 9.56
C LYS A 26 15.84 -9.82 10.95
N ARG A 27 15.10 -9.15 11.85
CA ARG A 27 15.50 -9.07 13.28
C ARG A 27 15.60 -10.43 13.94
N GLU A 28 14.67 -11.34 13.64
CA GLU A 28 14.72 -12.71 14.16
C GLU A 28 15.99 -13.43 13.68
N LEU A 29 16.32 -13.34 12.39
CA LEU A 29 17.55 -13.91 11.83
C LEU A 29 18.78 -13.38 12.57
N SER A 30 18.89 -12.06 12.77
CA SER A 30 20.02 -11.48 13.50
C SER A 30 20.17 -11.98 14.93
N ARG A 31 19.07 -12.39 15.59
CA ARG A 31 19.13 -13.01 16.92
C ARG A 31 19.64 -14.44 16.87
N TRP A 32 19.31 -15.19 15.82
CA TRP A 32 19.82 -16.54 15.57
C TRP A 32 21.31 -16.53 15.21
N GLU A 33 21.77 -15.52 14.47
CA GLU A 33 23.19 -15.35 14.13
C GLU A 33 24.02 -14.90 15.34
N ASN A 34 23.40 -14.26 16.33
CA ASN A 34 24.09 -13.82 17.54
C ASN A 34 24.36 -14.99 18.50
N VAL A 35 25.62 -15.40 18.57
CA VAL A 35 26.14 -16.46 19.45
C VAL A 35 25.80 -16.24 20.93
N ASN A 36 25.58 -15.01 21.37
CA ASN A 36 25.22 -14.68 22.77
C ASN A 36 23.70 -14.63 23.03
N ASP A 37 22.84 -14.65 22.00
CA ASP A 37 21.38 -14.65 22.12
C ASP A 37 20.78 -16.01 21.76
N LEU A 38 20.14 -16.16 20.58
CA LEU A 38 19.52 -17.40 20.16
C LEU A 38 20.55 -18.34 19.50
N GLY A 39 21.65 -17.81 18.96
CA GLY A 39 22.74 -18.61 18.36
C GLY A 39 23.50 -19.50 19.34
N LYS A 40 23.28 -19.35 20.66
CA LYS A 40 23.84 -20.25 21.68
C LYS A 40 23.16 -21.62 21.71
N TYR A 41 21.97 -21.75 21.15
CA TYR A 41 21.23 -23.01 21.10
C TYR A 41 21.68 -23.81 19.87
N LYS A 42 22.00 -25.11 20.04
CA LYS A 42 22.32 -25.99 18.90
C LYS A 42 21.09 -26.13 18.00
N LEU A 43 21.21 -25.63 16.78
CA LEU A 43 20.21 -25.77 15.74
C LEU A 43 20.27 -27.19 15.15
N GLU A 44 19.19 -27.95 15.26
CA GLU A 44 18.97 -29.14 14.43
C GLU A 44 18.79 -28.70 12.96
N ALA A 45 19.04 -29.58 11.98
CA ALA A 45 18.96 -29.22 10.56
C ALA A 45 17.56 -28.76 10.11
N GLU A 46 16.50 -29.15 10.84
CA GLU A 46 15.12 -28.68 10.65
C GLU A 46 14.73 -27.49 11.55
N SER A 47 15.70 -26.90 12.25
CA SER A 47 15.42 -25.87 13.24
C SER A 47 14.78 -24.62 12.63
N LEU A 48 14.14 -23.85 13.51
CA LEU A 48 13.50 -22.60 13.17
C LEU A 48 14.45 -21.62 12.47
N GLY A 49 15.73 -21.57 12.87
CA GLY A 49 16.76 -20.71 12.29
C GLY A 49 17.03 -20.96 10.80
N ALA A 50 17.17 -22.23 10.40
CA ALA A 50 17.38 -22.62 8.99
C ALA A 50 16.18 -22.26 8.07
N ASN A 51 14.98 -22.14 8.66
CA ASN A 51 13.78 -21.77 7.93
C ASN A 51 13.52 -20.24 7.91
N VAL A 52 14.28 -19.43 8.67
CA VAL A 52 14.09 -17.96 8.69
C VAL A 52 14.53 -17.34 7.37
N GLU A 53 15.66 -17.77 6.82
CA GLU A 53 16.18 -17.27 5.54
C GLU A 53 15.21 -17.58 4.38
N VAL A 54 14.69 -18.81 4.31
CA VAL A 54 13.67 -19.19 3.31
C VAL A 54 12.40 -18.35 3.43
N LYS A 55 11.98 -17.99 4.66
CA LYS A 55 10.85 -17.08 4.88
C LYS A 55 11.15 -15.66 4.41
N ILE A 56 12.37 -15.17 4.64
CA ILE A 56 12.80 -13.85 4.16
C ILE A 56 12.73 -13.82 2.63
N GLU A 57 13.30 -14.81 1.96
CA GLU A 57 13.26 -14.92 0.49
C GLU A 57 11.83 -14.94 -0.05
N ALA A 58 10.94 -15.71 0.58
CA ALA A 58 9.53 -15.77 0.19
C ALA A 58 8.81 -14.41 0.36
N ILE A 59 9.06 -13.70 1.47
CA ILE A 59 8.47 -12.37 1.71
C ILE A 59 9.03 -11.35 0.72
N GLU A 60 10.33 -11.36 0.45
CA GLU A 60 10.97 -10.45 -0.52
C GLU A 60 10.44 -10.69 -1.93
N TYR A 61 10.26 -11.94 -2.32
CA TYR A 61 9.65 -12.31 -3.60
C TYR A 61 8.23 -11.77 -3.71
N GLU A 62 7.37 -12.01 -2.70
CA GLU A 62 6.00 -11.51 -2.72
C GLU A 62 5.95 -9.98 -2.72
N LEU A 63 6.80 -9.33 -1.94
CA LEU A 63 6.93 -7.88 -1.89
C LEU A 63 7.29 -7.30 -3.26
N ALA A 64 8.24 -7.91 -3.97
CA ALA A 64 8.64 -7.48 -5.31
C ALA A 64 7.46 -7.55 -6.29
N HIS A 65 6.67 -8.62 -6.27
CA HIS A 65 5.46 -8.73 -7.10
C HIS A 65 4.42 -7.66 -6.74
N LYS A 66 4.17 -7.43 -5.46
CA LYS A 66 3.21 -6.42 -5.00
C LYS A 66 3.64 -4.99 -5.37
N LEU A 67 4.94 -4.69 -5.31
CA LEU A 67 5.48 -3.41 -5.74
C LEU A 67 5.32 -3.21 -7.26
N ASN A 68 5.50 -4.26 -8.06
CA ASN A 68 5.23 -4.22 -9.50
C ASN A 68 3.73 -4.02 -9.77
N ASP A 69 2.84 -4.77 -9.08
CA ASP A 69 1.39 -4.58 -9.16
C ASP A 69 1.01 -3.11 -8.86
N LEU A 70 1.65 -2.50 -7.86
CA LEU A 70 1.39 -1.11 -7.45
C LEU A 70 1.86 -0.11 -8.51
N TYR A 71 3.03 -0.36 -9.09
CA TYR A 71 3.55 0.44 -10.20
C TYR A 71 2.62 0.41 -11.41
N ASP A 72 2.19 -0.78 -11.82
CA ASP A 72 1.29 -0.96 -12.96
C ASP A 72 -0.08 -0.31 -12.72
N LEU A 73 -0.61 -0.46 -11.51
CA LEU A 73 -1.87 0.19 -11.11
C LEU A 73 -1.74 1.72 -11.13
N LYS A 74 -0.64 2.29 -10.60
CA LYS A 74 -0.38 3.74 -10.66
C LYS A 74 -0.30 4.24 -12.10
N ASN A 75 0.39 3.51 -12.97
CA ASN A 75 0.47 3.83 -14.39
C ASN A 75 -0.92 3.82 -15.05
N LEU A 76 -1.72 2.79 -14.81
CA LEU A 76 -3.09 2.70 -15.32
C LEU A 76 -3.94 3.89 -14.86
N ILE A 77 -3.97 4.17 -13.55
CA ILE A 77 -4.80 5.26 -13.01
C ILE A 77 -4.34 6.63 -13.54
N SER A 78 -3.04 6.80 -13.79
CA SER A 78 -2.51 8.06 -14.35
C SER A 78 -3.07 8.39 -15.74
N THR A 79 -3.56 7.38 -16.48
CA THR A 79 -4.21 7.56 -17.80
C THR A 79 -5.65 8.03 -17.69
N PHE A 80 -6.28 7.97 -16.51
CA PHE A 80 -7.69 8.31 -16.37
C PHE A 80 -7.93 9.81 -16.53
N GLU A 81 -8.84 10.13 -17.44
CA GLU A 81 -9.27 11.48 -17.70
C GLU A 81 -10.46 11.89 -16.82
N GLY A 82 -10.67 13.19 -16.67
CA GLY A 82 -11.74 13.75 -15.85
C GLY A 82 -11.23 14.35 -14.54
N LEU A 83 -11.96 15.37 -14.07
CA LEU A 83 -11.55 16.13 -12.91
C LEU A 83 -11.60 15.28 -11.63
N GLU A 84 -12.60 14.41 -11.50
CA GLU A 84 -12.81 13.54 -10.35
C GLU A 84 -11.61 12.60 -10.14
N TYR A 85 -11.14 11.96 -11.20
CA TYR A 85 -9.97 11.08 -11.15
C TYR A 85 -8.70 11.87 -10.83
N LYS A 86 -8.50 13.04 -11.45
CA LYS A 86 -7.37 13.93 -11.16
C LYS A 86 -7.34 14.38 -9.70
N ILE A 87 -8.49 14.63 -9.08
CA ILE A 87 -8.61 14.97 -7.66
C ILE A 87 -8.27 13.75 -6.79
N LEU A 88 -8.87 12.59 -7.05
CA LEU A 88 -8.66 11.39 -6.25
C LEU A 88 -7.22 10.89 -6.31
N TYR A 89 -6.61 10.85 -7.51
CA TYR A 89 -5.23 10.44 -7.69
C TYR A 89 -4.27 11.33 -6.89
N ARG A 90 -4.35 12.65 -7.06
CA ARG A 90 -3.49 13.57 -6.31
C ARG A 90 -3.72 13.49 -4.80
N LYS A 91 -4.96 13.30 -4.36
CA LYS A 91 -5.30 13.26 -2.94
C LYS A 91 -4.84 11.98 -2.26
N HIS A 92 -5.03 10.83 -2.90
CA HIS A 92 -4.86 9.52 -2.27
C HIS A 92 -3.61 8.76 -2.73
N VAL A 93 -3.12 9.01 -3.95
CA VAL A 93 -1.91 8.37 -4.48
C VAL A 93 -0.69 9.26 -4.27
N GLU A 94 -0.80 10.57 -4.53
CA GLU A 94 0.31 11.52 -4.34
C GLU A 94 0.33 12.18 -2.95
N GLY A 95 -0.72 11.99 -2.14
CA GLY A 95 -0.80 12.53 -0.78
C GLY A 95 -0.99 14.05 -0.68
N LYS A 96 -1.36 14.74 -1.76
CA LYS A 96 -1.47 16.22 -1.79
C LYS A 96 -2.65 16.76 -0.98
N THR A 97 -2.56 18.03 -0.56
CA THR A 97 -3.67 18.76 0.04
C THR A 97 -4.67 19.24 -1.02
N LEU A 98 -5.94 19.46 -0.64
CA LEU A 98 -6.95 19.94 -1.59
C LEU A 98 -6.64 21.36 -2.10
N GLU A 99 -5.95 22.16 -1.27
CA GLU A 99 -5.42 23.49 -1.63
C GLU A 99 -4.37 23.38 -2.73
N THR A 100 -3.40 22.47 -2.58
CA THR A 100 -2.35 22.23 -3.59
C THR A 100 -2.98 21.74 -4.89
N ILE A 101 -3.92 20.80 -4.80
CA ILE A 101 -4.65 20.26 -5.96
C ILE A 101 -5.41 21.38 -6.69
N ALA A 102 -6.06 22.28 -5.97
CA ALA A 102 -6.76 23.41 -6.56
C ALA A 102 -5.82 24.34 -7.33
N SER A 103 -4.68 24.66 -6.75
CA SER A 103 -3.62 25.44 -7.40
C SER A 103 -3.13 24.76 -8.68
N GLU A 104 -2.74 23.49 -8.62
CA GLU A 104 -2.21 22.73 -9.76
C GLU A 104 -3.22 22.56 -10.90
N LEU A 105 -4.51 22.41 -10.56
CA LEU A 105 -5.57 22.23 -11.54
C LEU A 105 -6.21 23.55 -11.99
N ASN A 106 -5.71 24.70 -11.52
CA ASN A 106 -6.24 26.03 -11.81
C ASN A 106 -7.74 26.19 -11.46
N TYR A 107 -8.16 25.63 -10.32
CA TYR A 107 -9.50 25.80 -9.76
C TYR A 107 -9.46 26.53 -8.43
N SER A 108 -10.61 27.07 -8.01
CA SER A 108 -10.73 27.58 -6.65
C SER A 108 -10.68 26.43 -5.64
N THR A 109 -10.03 26.68 -4.50
CA THR A 109 -9.97 25.71 -3.38
C THR A 109 -11.36 25.24 -2.96
N ASN A 110 -12.34 26.15 -2.92
CA ASN A 110 -13.71 25.80 -2.53
C ASN A 110 -14.36 24.83 -3.53
N TYR A 111 -14.16 25.05 -4.84
CA TYR A 111 -14.68 24.17 -5.87
C TYR A 111 -14.12 22.75 -5.74
N ILE A 112 -12.79 22.60 -5.57
CA ILE A 112 -12.16 21.29 -5.35
C ILE A 112 -12.67 20.61 -4.09
N LYS A 113 -12.80 21.35 -2.97
CA LYS A 113 -13.36 20.82 -1.71
C LYS A 113 -14.78 20.29 -1.90
N MET A 114 -15.66 21.05 -2.54
CA MET A 114 -17.03 20.62 -2.82
C MET A 114 -17.07 19.40 -3.74
N LYS A 115 -16.27 19.41 -4.82
CA LYS A 115 -16.20 18.30 -5.78
C LYS A 115 -15.71 17.02 -5.09
N HIS A 116 -14.63 17.09 -4.32
CA HIS A 116 -14.12 15.99 -3.52
C HIS A 116 -15.17 15.45 -2.54
N ALA A 117 -15.85 16.32 -1.80
CA ALA A 117 -16.90 15.90 -0.87
C ALA A 117 -18.07 15.19 -1.57
N ASN A 118 -18.45 15.63 -2.78
CA ASN A 118 -19.47 14.97 -3.59
C ASN A 118 -19.02 13.57 -4.04
N ILE A 119 -17.79 13.44 -4.55
CA ILE A 119 -17.21 12.15 -4.94
C ILE A 119 -17.23 11.17 -3.76
N MET A 120 -16.75 11.59 -2.60
CA MET A 120 -16.72 10.76 -1.39
C MET A 120 -18.12 10.32 -0.94
N ARG A 121 -19.12 11.21 -1.01
CA ARG A 121 -20.52 10.86 -0.70
C ARG A 121 -21.08 9.83 -1.69
N MET A 122 -20.79 9.96 -2.98
CA MET A 122 -21.22 8.99 -4.00
C MET A 122 -20.56 7.62 -3.79
N MET A 123 -19.28 7.59 -3.44
CA MET A 123 -18.57 6.33 -3.13
C MET A 123 -19.20 5.61 -1.94
N GLN A 124 -19.46 6.33 -0.84
CA GLN A 124 -20.11 5.78 0.34
C GLN A 124 -21.52 5.26 0.05
N TYR A 125 -22.27 5.95 -0.82
CA TYR A 125 -23.59 5.51 -1.23
C TYR A 125 -23.52 4.22 -2.06
N ALA A 126 -22.62 4.16 -3.05
CA ALA A 126 -22.44 2.97 -3.88
C ALA A 126 -22.05 1.74 -3.06
N GLU A 127 -21.20 1.91 -2.04
CA GLU A 127 -20.86 0.85 -1.08
C GLU A 127 -22.07 0.32 -0.32
N LYS A 128 -22.89 1.23 0.23
CA LYS A 128 -24.09 0.84 0.98
C LYS A 128 -25.12 0.11 0.12
N VAL A 129 -25.20 0.44 -1.16
CA VAL A 129 -26.12 -0.21 -2.10
C VAL A 129 -25.58 -1.58 -2.53
N SER A 130 -24.28 -1.69 -2.78
CA SER A 130 -23.64 -2.94 -3.20
C SER A 130 -23.55 -4.00 -2.09
N SER A 131 -23.67 -3.61 -0.82
CA SER A 131 -23.65 -4.52 0.33
C SER A 131 -25.04 -5.03 0.75
N LYS A 132 -26.08 -4.77 -0.04
CA LYS A 132 -27.45 -5.28 0.15
C LYS A 132 -27.76 -6.35 -0.90
#